data_AF-D9CID0-F1
#
_entry.id   AF-D9CID0-F1
#
_cell.length_a   1.000
_cell.length_b   1.000
_cell.length_c   1.000
_cell.angle_alpha   90.00
_cell.angle_beta   90.00
_cell.angle_gamma   90.00
#
_symmetry.space_group_name_H-M   'P 1'
#
loop_
_entity.id
_entity.type
_entity.pdbx_description
1 polymer ?
#
loop_
_entity_poly.entity_id
_entity_poly.type
_entity_poly.pdbx_seq_one_letter_code
_entity_poly.pdbx_strand_id
1 'polypeptide(L)'
;HCYEAVDLDNMVRLTNEFKFSIAAFHHAHETYLVPDLLKKAYGKTPAVALFATNARYKREAYRGSEFAPRILSDNGIQVVMKSDHPV
;
A
#
# COMPACT_ATOMS: atom_id res chain seq x y z
N HIS A 1 2.72 7.65 -2.65
CA HIS A 1 2.82 6.86 -3.89
C HIS A 1 3.97 5.89 -3.67
N CYS A 2 3.66 4.63 -3.41
CA CYS A 2 4.65 3.58 -3.11
C CYS A 2 4.18 2.33 -3.83
N TYR A 3 5.07 1.64 -4.52
CA TYR A 3 4.70 0.46 -5.31
C TYR A 3 5.24 -0.79 -4.64
N GLU A 4 6.53 -0.76 -4.31
CA GLU A 4 7.31 -1.90 -3.85
C GLU A 4 7.38 -1.93 -2.30
N ALA A 5 7.59 -3.11 -1.73
CA ALA A 5 7.72 -3.31 -0.29
C ALA A 5 8.85 -2.47 0.32
N VAL A 6 9.92 -2.23 -0.45
CA VAL A 6 11.05 -1.38 -0.04
C VAL A 6 10.64 0.09 0.10
N ASP A 7 9.77 0.59 -0.77
CA ASP A 7 9.22 1.96 -0.67
C ASP A 7 8.36 2.10 0.59
N LEU A 8 7.56 1.08 0.87
CA LEU A 8 6.69 1.02 2.05
C LEU A 8 7.53 1.02 3.33
N ASP A 9 8.59 0.22 3.40
CA ASP A 9 9.48 0.16 4.57
C ASP A 9 10.14 1.50 4.83
N ASN A 10 10.65 2.15 3.78
CA ASN A 10 11.24 3.47 3.88
C ASN A 10 10.24 4.50 4.44
N MET A 11 9.02 4.54 3.92
CA MET A 11 8.00 5.45 4.42
C MET A 11 7.61 5.14 5.87
N VAL A 12 7.45 3.87 6.24
CA VAL A 12 7.16 3.46 7.61
C VAL A 12 8.26 3.90 8.57
N ARG A 13 9.54 3.76 8.19
CA ARG A 13 10.67 4.28 8.99
C ARG A 13 10.58 5.79 9.17
N LEU A 14 10.33 6.54 8.08
CA LEU A 14 10.18 8.00 8.14
C LEU A 14 9.02 8.43 9.04
N THR A 15 7.88 7.73 9.01
CA THR A 15 6.75 8.03 9.91
C THR A 15 7.17 7.92 11.38
N ASN A 16 8.00 6.93 11.71
CA ASN A 16 8.49 6.69 13.06
C ASN A 16 9.61 7.65 13.48
N GLU A 17 10.46 8.07 12.55
CA GLU A 17 11.53 9.05 12.80
C GLU A 17 10.96 10.44 13.07
N PHE A 18 10.09 10.92 12.17
CA PHE A 18 9.56 12.28 12.20
C PHE A 18 8.16 12.39 12.82
N LYS A 19 7.61 11.29 13.34
CA LYS A 19 6.36 11.23 14.12
C LYS A 19 5.15 11.82 13.39
N PHE A 20 4.96 11.46 12.11
CA PHE A 20 3.76 11.82 11.33
C PHE A 20 2.97 10.59 10.90
N SER A 21 1.65 10.74 10.76
CA SER A 21 0.78 9.66 10.30
C SER A 21 0.59 9.73 8.78
N ILE A 22 0.62 8.58 8.11
CA ILE A 22 0.19 8.45 6.71
C ILE A 22 -1.28 8.01 6.70
N ALA A 23 -2.11 8.70 5.92
CA ALA A 23 -3.51 8.33 5.77
C ALA A 23 -3.68 7.09 4.89
N ALA A 24 -3.00 7.06 3.74
CA ALA A 24 -3.05 5.94 2.81
C ALA A 24 -1.80 5.80 1.93
N PHE A 25 -1.48 4.56 1.56
CA PHE A 25 -0.55 4.28 0.46
C PHE A 25 -1.29 4.14 -0.86
N HIS A 26 -0.79 4.81 -1.90
CA HIS A 26 -1.33 4.78 -3.26
C HIS A 26 -0.47 3.93 -4.19
N HIS A 27 -1.14 3.27 -5.15
CA HIS A 27 -0.63 2.23 -6.06
C HIS A 27 -0.36 0.91 -5.34
N ALA A 28 0.51 0.94 -4.32
CA ALA A 28 0.55 -0.04 -3.24
C ALA A 28 0.58 -1.51 -3.69
N HIS A 29 1.19 -1.79 -4.85
CA HIS A 29 1.06 -3.08 -5.51
C HIS A 29 1.62 -4.24 -4.70
N GLU A 30 2.61 -4.00 -3.82
CA GLU A 30 3.22 -5.03 -2.98
C GLU A 30 2.73 -5.05 -1.52
N THR A 31 1.75 -4.22 -1.15
CA THR A 31 1.26 -4.14 0.24
C THR A 31 0.76 -5.47 0.80
N TYR A 32 0.13 -6.30 -0.04
CA TYR A 32 -0.37 -7.63 0.34
C TYR A 32 0.74 -8.64 0.68
N LEU A 33 1.99 -8.36 0.29
CA LEU A 33 3.16 -9.18 0.63
C LEU A 33 3.70 -8.84 2.03
N VAL A 34 3.37 -7.65 2.55
CA VAL A 34 3.94 -7.10 3.78
C VAL A 34 2.88 -6.45 4.69
N PRO A 35 1.73 -7.09 4.98
CA PRO A 35 0.67 -6.46 5.78
C PRO A 35 1.13 -6.01 7.17
N ASP A 36 1.99 -6.78 7.82
CA ASP A 36 2.51 -6.45 9.15
C ASP A 36 3.50 -5.28 9.14
N LEU A 37 4.13 -4.97 8.00
CA LEU A 37 4.95 -3.77 7.87
C LEU A 37 4.09 -2.51 7.95
N LEU A 38 2.92 -2.51 7.32
CA LEU A 38 2.00 -1.36 7.32
C LEU A 38 1.51 -1.04 8.74
N LYS A 39 1.31 -2.07 9.56
CA LYS A 39 0.89 -1.94 10.97
C LYS A 39 1.95 -1.27 11.86
N LYS A 40 3.21 -1.20 11.41
CA LYS A 40 4.32 -0.56 12.13
C LYS A 40 4.44 0.94 11.85
N ALA A 41 3.63 1.51 10.95
CA ALA A 41 3.61 2.95 10.73
C ALA A 41 3.27 3.70 12.03
N TYR A 42 3.87 4.88 12.21
CA TYR A 42 3.53 5.71 13.35
C TYR A 42 2.08 6.20 13.28
N GLY A 43 1.37 6.12 14.41
CA GLY A 43 -0.04 6.48 14.49
C GLY A 43 -0.95 5.31 14.09
N LYS A 44 -1.90 5.56 13.20
CA LYS A 44 -2.83 4.52 12.71
C LYS A 44 -2.21 3.78 11.54
N THR A 45 -2.56 2.50 11.38
CA THR A 45 -2.22 1.73 10.18
C THR A 45 -2.80 2.44 8.95
N PRO A 46 -1.96 2.81 7.96
CA PRO A 46 -2.43 3.50 6.76
C PRO A 46 -3.40 2.63 5.96
N ALA A 47 -4.40 3.26 5.35
CA ALA A 47 -5.23 2.58 4.36
C ALA A 47 -4.42 2.27 3.09
N VAL A 48 -4.96 1.40 2.25
CA VAL A 48 -4.30 0.95 1.02
C VAL A 48 -5.22 1.20 -0.17
N ALA A 49 -4.81 2.12 -1.05
CA ALA A 49 -5.54 2.52 -2.25
C ALA A 49 -5.04 1.74 -3.48
N LEU A 50 -5.85 0.78 -3.93
CA LEU A 50 -5.52 -0.16 -5.00
C LEU A 50 -6.38 0.04 -6.25
N PHE A 51 -5.83 -0.37 -7.38
CA PHE A 51 -6.60 -0.60 -8.59
C PHE A 51 -7.29 -1.97 -8.51
N ALA A 52 -8.37 -2.15 -9.28
CA ALA A 52 -8.96 -3.47 -9.47
C ALA A 52 -8.00 -4.41 -10.24
N THR A 53 -7.53 -3.97 -11.41
CA THR A 53 -6.67 -4.78 -12.30
C THR A 53 -5.58 -3.99 -13.02
N ASN A 54 -5.52 -2.66 -12.87
CA ASN A 54 -4.48 -1.85 -13.52
C ASN A 54 -3.12 -2.06 -12.83
N ALA A 55 -2.32 -2.98 -13.37
CA ALA A 55 -1.01 -3.38 -12.88
C ALA A 55 -0.13 -3.84 -14.06
N ARG A 56 1.13 -4.23 -13.80
CA ARG A 56 2.06 -4.83 -14.79
C ARG A 56 2.48 -3.94 -15.97
N TYR A 57 2.13 -2.66 -15.94
CA TYR A 57 2.52 -1.67 -16.96
C TYR A 57 3.94 -1.10 -16.76
N LYS A 58 4.60 -1.41 -15.64
CA LYS A 58 5.99 -1.07 -15.33
C LYS A 58 6.57 -2.03 -14.29
N ARG A 59 7.90 -2.03 -14.13
CA ARG A 59 8.65 -2.90 -13.21
C ARG A 59 8.07 -2.90 -11.81
N GLU A 60 7.87 -1.71 -11.24
CA GLU A 60 7.41 -1.53 -9.85
C GLU A 60 5.95 -1.98 -9.66
N ALA A 61 5.15 -1.97 -10.73
CA ALA A 61 3.75 -2.39 -10.70
C ALA A 61 3.57 -3.88 -11.05
N TYR A 62 4.66 -4.62 -11.28
CA TYR A 62 4.59 -5.98 -11.82
C TYR A 62 3.86 -6.96 -10.90
N ARG A 63 4.07 -6.83 -9.58
CA ARG A 63 3.45 -7.72 -8.58
C ARG A 63 2.03 -7.33 -8.19
N GLY A 64 1.40 -6.38 -8.88
CA GLY A 64 -0.02 -6.07 -8.63
C GLY A 64 -0.91 -7.30 -8.81
N SER A 65 -1.88 -7.46 -7.91
CA SER A 65 -2.80 -8.61 -7.88
C SER A 65 -4.22 -8.19 -7.54
N GLU A 66 -5.18 -8.72 -8.29
CA GLU A 66 -6.62 -8.65 -8.07
C GLU A 66 -7.06 -9.29 -6.73
N PHE A 67 -6.22 -10.15 -6.14
CA PHE A 67 -6.46 -10.77 -4.82
C PHE A 67 -5.95 -9.93 -3.65
N ALA A 68 -5.13 -8.90 -3.91
CA ALA A 68 -4.54 -8.05 -2.87
C ALA A 68 -5.60 -7.40 -1.94
N PRO A 69 -6.75 -6.88 -2.44
CA PRO A 69 -7.80 -6.34 -1.58
C PRO A 69 -8.30 -7.33 -0.53
N ARG A 70 -8.50 -8.59 -0.92
CA ARG A 70 -8.99 -9.64 -0.02
C ARG A 70 -7.98 -9.94 1.08
N ILE A 71 -6.71 -10.15 0.70
CA ILE A 71 -5.62 -10.46 1.64
C ILE A 71 -5.45 -9.33 2.67
N LEU A 72 -5.50 -8.08 2.23
CA LEU A 72 -5.36 -6.91 3.10
C LEU A 72 -6.57 -6.76 4.04
N SER A 73 -7.78 -6.94 3.53
CA SER A 73 -9.01 -6.93 4.33
C SER A 73 -9.00 -8.01 5.41
N ASP A 74 -8.59 -9.24 5.06
CA ASP A 74 -8.45 -10.35 6.03
C ASP A 74 -7.38 -10.06 7.10
N ASN A 75 -6.42 -9.17 6.80
CA ASN A 75 -5.42 -8.67 7.75
C ASN A 75 -5.88 -7.43 8.54
N GLY A 76 -7.14 -7.02 8.41
CA GLY A 76 -7.72 -5.86 9.10
C GLY A 76 -7.25 -4.52 8.58
N ILE A 77 -6.71 -4.46 7.36
CA ILE A 77 -6.23 -3.22 6.73
C ILE A 77 -7.35 -2.61 5.89
N GLN A 78 -7.60 -1.31 6.07
CA GLN A 78 -8.61 -0.59 5.30
C GLN A 78 -8.19 -0.49 3.83
N VAL A 79 -8.97 -1.10 2.94
CA VAL A 79 -8.74 -1.05 1.49
C VAL A 79 -9.66 -0.01 0.85
N VAL A 80 -9.12 0.75 -0.09
CA VAL A 80 -9.84 1.72 -0.92
C VAL A 80 -9.59 1.36 -2.38
N MET A 81 -10.65 1.29 -3.19
CA MET A 81 -10.53 1.07 -4.63
C MET A 81 -10.45 2.40 -5.36
N LYS A 82 -9.50 2.56 -6.30
CA LYS A 82 -9.31 3.79 -7.09
C LYS A 82 -9.15 3.52 -8.59
N SER A 83 -9.51 4.53 -9.39
CA SER A 83 -9.23 4.57 -10.84
C SER A 83 -7.95 5.31 -11.19
N ASP A 84 -7.56 6.30 -10.36
CA ASP A 84 -6.43 7.21 -10.62
C ASP A 84 -6.61 8.10 -11.85
N HIS A 85 -7.86 8.48 -12.19
CA HIS A 85 -8.15 9.32 -13.36
C HIS A 85 -7.23 10.56 -13.46
N PRO A 86 -6.63 10.85 -14.63
CA PRO A 86 -6.91 10.28 -15.95
C PRO A 86 -6.00 9.12 -16.38
N VAL A 87 -5.28 8.49 -15.44
CA VAL A 87 -4.30 7.42 -15.70
C VAL A 87 -4.86 6.31 -16.60
#